data_AF-A0A0F8YIL5-F1
#
_entry.id   AF-A0A0F8YIL5-F1
#
_cell.length_a   1.000
_cell.length_b   1.000
_cell.length_c   1.000
_cell.angle_alpha   90.00
_cell.angle_beta   90.00
_cell.angle_gamma   90.00
#
_symmetry.space_group_name_H-M   'P 1'
#
loop_
_entity.id
_entity.type
_entity.pdbx_description
1 polymer ?
#
loop_
_entity_poly.entity_id
_entity_poly.type
_entity_poly.pdbx_seq_one_letter_code
_entity_poly.pdbx_strand_id
1 'polypeptide(L)'
;VGTRLLYLQVAGVNVAYQIMDPANGMLRGTGGSDFVSSIIEDVGDGWYRVSVTLLASTTGSTVIRSQLREDTGGIGDGNYGGDGTSGLYIWGMQLVVGPLPLGYSKTVATAFNEFELTVVDDAGFADGDFIGVILDNGTQHQTIIDGAPAANVITIDDGIAGPAAISKVVVKAVDFAGNSLIPVSIETWAAKDRIYIANGVDTPRWYDGATCEIIENLPATTFSCRLIRIFKDYILLFHTVEDGTAYPQRERWSDAGFDNIWNETVNFNDFYQNDDWITAAEQLGPYLIIYKDRSIIRQAFLGETDKTWNFVQVVDGEGAVSQGAVANLGNRHIFLGNKNIFEYRGEFDIDPIGDDVRDKIFSVDGDLNVGSIGSAFLTYIEELLEVW
;
A
#
# COMPACT_ATOMS: atom_id res chain seq x y z
N VAL A 1 56.98 17.67 7.05
CA VAL A 1 56.24 18.62 7.93
C VAL A 1 55.36 19.43 7.00
N GLY A 2 54.04 19.35 7.17
CA GLY A 2 53.06 19.59 6.11
C GLY A 2 53.05 21.03 5.60
N THR A 3 53.08 21.20 4.27
CA THR A 3 53.00 22.52 3.61
C THR A 3 51.55 23.01 3.45
N ARG A 4 50.55 22.29 3.99
CA ARG A 4 49.12 22.55 3.74
C ARG A 4 48.38 22.82 5.03
N LEU A 5 47.57 23.87 5.01
CA LEU A 5 46.76 24.37 6.11
C LEU A 5 45.28 24.20 5.77
N LEU A 6 44.45 23.91 6.78
CA LEU A 6 43.00 23.98 6.65
C LEU A 6 42.57 25.44 6.79
N TYR A 7 41.76 25.90 5.85
CA TYR A 7 41.22 27.25 5.80
C TYR A 7 39.69 27.22 5.88
N LEU A 8 39.16 27.67 7.01
CA LEU A 8 37.72 27.88 7.20
C LEU A 8 37.43 29.36 6.99
N GLN A 9 36.54 29.66 6.04
CA GLN A 9 36.26 31.03 5.63
C GLN A 9 34.76 31.25 5.43
N VAL A 10 34.30 32.37 5.96
CA VAL A 10 33.05 33.02 5.58
C VAL A 10 33.44 34.22 4.70
N ALA A 11 32.96 34.25 3.45
CA ALA A 11 33.38 35.22 2.44
C ALA A 11 32.18 35.82 1.71
N GLY A 12 32.19 37.14 1.50
CA GLY A 12 31.12 37.87 0.82
C GLY A 12 30.91 39.21 1.51
N VAL A 13 29.65 39.52 1.84
CA VAL A 13 29.29 40.75 2.56
C VAL A 13 29.79 40.72 4.00
N ASN A 14 29.79 39.55 4.65
CA ASN A 14 30.40 39.36 5.96
C ASN A 14 31.66 38.50 5.80
N VAL A 15 32.74 38.85 6.51
CA VAL A 15 34.04 38.17 6.39
C VAL A 15 34.58 37.75 7.73
N ALA A 16 34.83 36.46 7.89
CA ALA A 16 35.55 35.89 9.03
C ALA A 16 36.30 34.63 8.61
N TYR A 17 37.48 34.38 9.16
CA TYR A 17 38.27 33.23 8.79
C TYR A 17 39.17 32.72 9.92
N GLN A 18 39.54 31.45 9.80
CA GLN A 18 40.54 30.78 10.62
C GLN A 18 41.37 29.84 9.75
N ILE A 19 42.68 29.83 9.99
CA ILE A 19 43.66 28.98 9.31
C ILE A 19 44.37 28.15 10.38
N MET A 20 44.35 26.83 10.23
CA MET A 20 45.01 25.90 11.15
C MET A 20 45.94 24.94 10.42
N ASP A 21 46.96 24.48 11.11
CA ASP A 21 47.81 23.38 10.67
C ASP A 21 47.23 22.05 11.15
N PRO A 22 46.70 21.19 10.25
CA PRO A 22 46.09 19.94 10.63
C PRO A 22 47.10 18.91 11.15
N ALA A 23 48.41 19.11 10.96
CA ALA A 23 49.42 18.17 11.43
C ALA A 23 49.73 18.29 12.94
N ASN A 24 49.43 19.44 13.54
CA ASN A 24 49.76 19.72 14.94
C ASN A 24 48.70 20.56 15.68
N GLY A 25 47.59 20.91 15.02
CA GLY A 25 46.52 21.72 15.60
C GLY A 25 46.90 23.18 15.86
N MET A 26 48.02 23.68 15.33
CA MET A 26 48.46 25.04 15.59
C MET A 26 47.64 26.05 14.78
N LEU A 27 47.20 27.11 15.45
CA LEU A 27 46.61 28.27 14.79
C LEU A 27 47.67 29.00 13.96
N ARG A 28 47.36 29.28 12.69
CA ARG A 28 48.23 30.00 11.75
C ARG A 28 47.73 31.39 11.40
N GLY A 29 46.43 31.64 11.52
CA GLY A 29 45.86 32.96 11.31
C GLY A 29 44.36 33.03 11.54
N THR A 30 43.88 34.20 11.95
CA THR A 30 42.46 34.53 12.12
C THR A 30 42.21 35.96 11.70
N GLY A 31 41.02 36.26 11.21
CA GLY A 31 40.64 37.64 10.91
C GLY A 31 39.37 37.74 10.07
N GLY A 32 39.19 38.92 9.48
CA GLY A 32 37.97 39.31 8.77
C GLY A 32 37.27 40.48 9.48
N SER A 33 36.49 41.26 8.75
CA SER A 33 35.80 42.46 9.25
C SER A 33 34.79 42.15 10.35
N ASP A 34 34.22 40.95 10.33
CA ASP A 34 33.11 40.53 11.19
C ASP A 34 33.54 39.43 12.16
N PHE A 35 34.84 39.15 12.25
CA PHE A 35 35.42 38.12 13.11
C PHE A 35 35.21 38.42 14.60
N VAL A 36 34.70 37.43 15.34
CA VAL A 36 34.48 37.53 16.79
C VAL A 36 35.49 36.66 17.54
N SER A 37 35.54 35.36 17.21
CA SER A 37 36.39 34.41 17.91
C SER A 37 36.66 33.17 17.05
N SER A 38 37.65 32.39 17.47
CA SER A 38 37.95 31.09 16.87
C SER A 38 38.43 30.10 17.94
N ILE A 39 38.13 28.82 17.75
CA ILE A 39 38.56 27.75 18.65
C ILE A 39 39.28 26.69 17.82
N ILE A 40 40.37 26.14 18.37
CA ILE A 40 40.97 24.88 17.97
C ILE A 40 41.19 24.09 19.25
N GLU A 41 40.53 22.96 19.38
CA GLU A 41 40.57 22.09 20.55
C GLU A 41 40.98 20.69 20.08
N ASP A 42 42.05 20.15 20.68
CA ASP A 42 42.43 18.75 20.49
C ASP A 42 41.45 17.86 21.27
N VAL A 43 40.77 16.96 20.57
CA VAL A 43 39.79 16.04 21.15
C VAL A 43 40.31 14.60 21.22
N GLY A 44 41.59 14.38 20.96
CA GLY A 44 42.26 13.08 21.00
C GLY A 44 42.32 12.36 19.64
N ASP A 45 43.21 11.38 19.55
CA ASP A 45 43.38 10.50 18.37
C ASP A 45 43.59 11.23 17.03
N GLY A 46 44.19 12.43 17.07
CA GLY A 46 44.45 13.25 15.88
C GLY A 46 43.23 14.03 15.37
N TRP A 47 42.13 14.04 16.13
CA TRP A 47 40.95 14.83 15.83
C TRP A 47 41.01 16.19 16.50
N TYR A 48 40.54 17.21 15.77
CA TYR A 48 40.42 18.57 16.28
C TYR A 48 39.00 19.07 16.12
N ARG A 49 38.46 19.70 17.17
CA ARG A 49 37.27 20.53 17.08
C ARG A 49 37.68 21.96 16.73
N VAL A 50 37.08 22.49 15.68
CA VAL A 50 37.47 23.75 15.07
C VAL A 50 36.24 24.62 14.87
N SER A 51 36.31 25.90 15.25
CA SER A 51 35.20 26.83 15.04
C SER A 51 35.68 28.25 14.73
N VAL A 52 34.84 28.96 13.97
CA VAL A 52 34.93 30.41 13.75
C VAL A 52 33.57 31.01 14.06
N THR A 53 33.57 32.11 14.82
CA THR A 53 32.37 32.89 15.14
C THR A 53 32.50 34.27 14.53
N LEU A 54 31.42 34.75 13.95
CA LEU A 54 31.32 36.08 13.36
C LEU A 54 30.03 36.76 13.80
N LEU A 55 30.02 38.08 13.76
CA LEU A 55 28.82 38.88 13.97
C LEU A 55 28.39 39.48 12.63
N ALA A 56 27.31 38.98 12.05
CA ALA A 56 26.81 39.50 10.78
C ALA A 56 26.25 40.91 11.00
N SER A 57 27.03 41.93 10.61
CA SER A 57 26.70 43.34 10.81
C SER A 57 25.90 43.94 9.65
N THR A 58 25.87 43.25 8.51
CA THR A 58 25.23 43.70 7.27
C THR A 58 24.45 42.57 6.60
N THR A 59 23.25 42.88 6.09
CA THR A 59 22.42 41.96 5.31
C THR A 59 22.96 41.81 3.89
N GLY A 60 23.25 40.58 3.47
CA GLY A 60 23.69 40.28 2.11
C GLY A 60 24.10 38.82 1.91
N SER A 61 24.48 38.47 0.67
CA SER A 61 24.94 37.11 0.34
C SER A 61 26.36 36.85 0.84
N THR A 62 26.58 35.67 1.40
CA THR A 62 27.87 35.22 1.94
C THR A 62 28.00 33.71 1.70
N VAL A 63 29.22 33.21 1.54
CA VAL A 63 29.52 31.79 1.30
C VAL A 63 30.37 31.26 2.46
N ILE A 64 30.03 30.06 2.94
CA ILE A 64 30.83 29.31 3.91
C ILE A 64 31.70 28.31 3.14
N ARG A 65 33.00 28.30 3.41
CA ARG A 65 33.99 27.52 2.66
C ARG A 65 34.91 26.77 3.61
N SER A 66 35.18 25.51 3.27
CA SER A 66 36.28 24.70 3.84
C SER A 66 37.27 24.43 2.72
N GLN A 67 38.51 24.90 2.87
CA GLN A 67 39.49 24.94 1.79
C GLN A 67 40.89 24.52 2.26
N LEU A 68 41.75 24.17 1.33
CA LEU A 68 43.19 24.03 1.56
C LEU A 68 43.89 25.36 1.26
N ARG A 69 44.97 25.63 2.00
CA ARG A 69 45.85 26.79 1.83
C ARG A 69 47.30 26.34 1.93
N GLU A 70 48.19 26.93 1.14
CA GLU A 70 49.63 26.71 1.29
C GLU A 70 50.17 27.42 2.54
N ASP A 71 51.11 26.80 3.24
CA ASP A 71 51.85 27.42 4.35
C ASP A 71 52.96 28.32 3.79
N THR A 72 52.62 29.60 3.62
CA THR A 72 53.58 30.64 3.18
C THR A 72 54.31 31.30 4.34
N GLY A 73 54.17 30.80 5.58
CA GLY A 73 54.81 31.37 6.76
C GLY A 73 54.25 32.73 7.21
N GLY A 74 53.08 33.16 6.69
CA GLY A 74 52.46 34.45 6.99
C GLY A 74 50.92 34.46 6.92
N ILE A 75 50.33 35.60 7.34
CA ILE A 75 48.87 35.78 7.58
C ILE A 75 48.08 36.14 6.29
N GLY A 76 48.71 36.33 5.13
CA GLY A 76 48.04 36.80 3.88
C GLY A 76 47.70 35.72 2.84
N ASP A 77 46.71 35.97 1.98
CA ASP A 77 46.07 35.09 0.96
C ASP A 77 46.98 34.12 0.18
N GLY A 78 47.39 33.02 0.83
CA GLY A 78 47.96 31.85 0.18
C GLY A 78 46.85 31.07 -0.54
N ASN A 79 46.72 31.28 -1.84
CA ASN A 79 45.86 30.41 -2.65
C ASN A 79 46.50 29.03 -2.79
N TYR A 80 45.73 27.97 -2.59
CA TYR A 80 46.18 26.62 -2.94
C TYR A 80 46.02 26.42 -4.44
N GLY A 81 47.15 26.33 -5.16
CA GLY A 81 47.16 26.18 -6.62
C GLY A 81 46.76 24.80 -7.12
N GLY A 82 46.63 23.80 -6.23
CA GLY A 82 46.41 22.41 -6.60
C GLY A 82 47.70 21.72 -7.02
N ASP A 83 48.07 20.63 -6.35
CA ASP A 83 49.21 19.78 -6.72
C ASP A 83 48.79 18.49 -7.46
N GLY A 84 47.50 18.35 -7.78
CA GLY A 84 46.91 17.18 -8.43
C GLY A 84 46.76 15.94 -7.54
N THR A 85 47.16 16.01 -6.26
CA THR A 85 47.19 14.86 -5.34
C THR A 85 46.59 15.14 -3.97
N SER A 86 46.69 16.36 -3.46
CA SER A 86 46.18 16.75 -2.15
C SER A 86 44.75 17.29 -2.28
N GLY A 87 43.89 16.85 -1.38
CA GLY A 87 42.49 17.21 -1.33
C GLY A 87 41.95 17.20 0.09
N LEU A 88 40.75 17.75 0.26
CA LEU A 88 39.99 17.72 1.51
C LEU A 88 38.86 16.69 1.36
N TYR A 89 38.80 15.73 2.27
CA TYR A 89 37.66 14.84 2.40
C TYR A 89 36.68 15.45 3.42
N ILE A 90 35.43 15.62 3.00
CA ILE A 90 34.37 16.21 3.83
C ILE A 90 33.30 15.15 4.04
N TRP A 91 32.86 14.99 5.28
CA TRP A 91 31.78 14.09 5.65
C TRP A 91 30.84 14.77 6.64
N GLY A 92 29.53 14.69 6.39
CA GLY A 92 28.52 15.13 7.36
C GLY A 92 28.34 16.64 7.51
N MET A 93 28.07 17.38 6.43
CA MET A 93 27.73 18.80 6.52
C MET A 93 26.29 19.01 7.01
N GLN A 94 26.10 19.92 7.98
CA GLN A 94 24.79 20.33 8.46
C GLN A 94 24.75 21.86 8.63
N LEU A 95 23.66 22.48 8.18
CA LEU A 95 23.36 23.89 8.40
C LEU A 95 22.14 24.00 9.32
N VAL A 96 22.22 24.86 10.34
CA VAL A 96 21.12 25.10 11.29
C VAL A 96 20.83 26.59 11.31
N VAL A 97 19.56 26.97 11.16
CA VAL A 97 19.08 28.34 11.31
C VAL A 97 18.40 28.46 12.66
N GLY A 98 18.96 29.27 13.57
CA GLY A 98 18.38 29.47 14.89
C GLY A 98 19.37 30.05 15.91
N PRO A 99 18.90 30.41 17.11
CA PRO A 99 19.72 31.03 18.15
C PRO A 99 20.63 30.04 18.91
N LEU A 100 20.41 28.73 18.75
CA LEU A 100 21.14 27.66 19.43
C LEU A 100 21.58 26.58 18.43
N PRO A 101 22.79 26.01 18.59
CA PRO A 101 23.22 24.87 17.79
C PRO A 101 22.39 23.61 18.13
N LEU A 102 22.07 22.81 17.13
CA LEU A 102 21.45 21.49 17.31
C LEU A 102 22.51 20.38 17.29
N GLY A 103 22.15 19.21 17.79
CA GLY A 103 22.96 18.00 17.63
C GLY A 103 23.18 17.65 16.15
N TYR A 104 24.29 16.98 15.85
CA TYR A 104 24.55 16.49 14.50
C TYR A 104 23.63 15.31 14.16
N SER A 105 22.90 15.42 13.06
CA SER A 105 22.07 14.37 12.50
C SER A 105 22.74 13.79 11.25
N LYS A 106 23.19 12.55 11.34
CA LYS A 106 23.88 11.86 10.25
C LYS A 106 22.95 11.61 9.07
N THR A 107 23.31 12.08 7.88
CA THR A 107 22.68 11.67 6.62
C THR A 107 23.06 10.21 6.33
N VAL A 108 22.12 9.27 6.50
CA VAL A 108 22.35 7.81 6.33
C VAL A 108 21.80 7.23 5.02
N ALA A 109 21.00 8.00 4.30
CA ALA A 109 20.59 7.80 2.91
C ALA A 109 20.26 9.17 2.31
N THR A 110 19.96 9.24 1.01
CA THR A 110 19.52 10.44 0.27
C THR A 110 18.70 11.39 1.13
N ALA A 111 18.93 12.70 0.99
CA ALA A 111 18.21 13.74 1.73
C ALA A 111 16.72 13.36 1.88
N PHE A 112 16.23 13.32 3.13
CA PHE A 112 14.79 13.44 3.41
C PHE A 112 14.40 14.84 2.94
N ASN A 113 14.04 14.94 1.67
CA ASN A 113 13.28 16.09 1.21
C ASN A 113 11.84 15.66 1.33
N GLU A 114 11.25 16.02 2.47
CA GLU A 114 9.83 16.32 2.55
C GLU A 114 9.45 17.06 1.25
N PHE A 115 8.61 16.43 0.43
CA PHE A 115 8.24 16.95 -0.88
C PHE A 115 6.81 17.49 -0.80
N GLU A 116 6.63 18.75 -1.18
CA GLU A 116 5.34 19.43 -1.12
C GLU A 116 4.64 19.36 -2.49
N LEU A 117 3.47 18.75 -2.51
CA LEU A 117 2.53 18.75 -3.63
C LEU A 117 1.54 19.91 -3.43
N THR A 118 1.59 20.92 -4.30
CA THR A 118 0.53 21.93 -4.35
C THR A 118 -0.67 21.38 -5.13
N VAL A 119 -1.81 21.25 -4.47
CA VAL A 119 -3.07 20.79 -5.05
C VAL A 119 -4.06 21.96 -5.21
N VAL A 120 -5.17 21.74 -5.90
CA VAL A 120 -6.23 22.75 -6.04
C VAL A 120 -7.11 22.81 -4.78
N ASP A 121 -7.31 21.65 -4.15
CA ASP A 121 -8.09 21.44 -2.93
C ASP A 121 -7.47 20.23 -2.21
N ASP A 122 -7.22 20.37 -0.90
CA ASP A 122 -6.72 19.32 -0.01
C ASP A 122 -7.85 18.65 0.80
N ALA A 123 -9.12 19.03 0.58
CA ALA A 123 -10.24 18.43 1.27
C ALA A 123 -10.33 16.90 1.06
N GLY A 124 -10.43 16.16 2.17
CA GLY A 124 -10.58 14.70 2.18
C GLY A 124 -9.27 13.91 2.26
N PHE A 125 -8.13 14.59 2.16
CA PHE A 125 -6.81 14.04 2.47
C PHE A 125 -6.47 14.22 3.95
N ALA A 126 -5.77 13.25 4.53
CA ALA A 126 -5.33 13.21 5.91
C ALA A 126 -3.93 12.62 6.01
N ASP A 127 -3.28 12.89 7.13
CA ASP A 127 -1.99 12.28 7.50
C ASP A 127 -2.09 10.74 7.45
N GLY A 128 -1.13 10.09 6.79
CA GLY A 128 -1.07 8.64 6.63
C GLY A 128 -1.94 8.06 5.51
N ASP A 129 -2.70 8.88 4.76
CA ASP A 129 -3.46 8.39 3.61
C ASP A 129 -2.53 7.89 2.50
N PHE A 130 -2.90 6.76 1.88
CA PHE A 130 -2.23 6.27 0.68
C PHE A 130 -2.75 7.00 -0.56
N ILE A 131 -1.84 7.65 -1.29
CA ILE A 131 -2.17 8.47 -2.45
C ILE A 131 -1.36 8.08 -3.68
N GLY A 132 -1.88 8.46 -4.84
CA GLY A 132 -1.22 8.29 -6.12
C GLY A 132 -1.13 9.59 -6.89
N VAL A 133 0.07 9.96 -7.34
CA VAL A 133 0.31 11.11 -8.22
C VAL A 133 0.47 10.60 -9.66
N ILE A 134 -0.37 11.07 -10.58
CA ILE A 134 -0.25 10.69 -11.99
C ILE A 134 0.91 11.45 -12.65
N LEU A 135 1.84 10.73 -13.25
CA LEU A 135 3.01 11.29 -13.92
C LEU A 135 2.74 11.63 -15.40
N ASP A 136 3.68 12.32 -16.04
CA ASP A 136 3.58 12.70 -17.46
C ASP A 136 3.58 11.51 -18.41
N ASN A 137 4.27 10.43 -18.03
CA ASN A 137 4.31 9.17 -18.79
C ASN A 137 3.06 8.29 -18.61
N GLY A 138 2.05 8.75 -17.85
CA GLY A 138 0.82 8.00 -17.56
C GLY A 138 0.96 6.95 -16.45
N THR A 139 2.16 6.75 -15.89
CA THR A 139 2.35 5.92 -14.70
C THR A 139 1.93 6.69 -13.45
N GLN A 140 1.63 5.96 -12.37
CA GLN A 140 1.29 6.53 -11.08
C GLN A 140 2.45 6.34 -10.12
N HIS A 141 2.87 7.42 -9.45
CA HIS A 141 3.75 7.37 -8.29
C HIS A 141 2.89 7.21 -7.05
N GLN A 142 3.10 6.13 -6.30
CA GLN A 142 2.32 5.77 -5.12
C GLN A 142 3.12 6.10 -3.86
N THR A 143 2.50 6.78 -2.91
CA THR A 143 3.16 7.30 -1.70
C THR A 143 2.15 7.46 -0.55
N ILE A 144 2.64 7.83 0.62
CA ILE A 144 1.86 8.08 1.83
C ILE A 144 2.01 9.56 2.20
N ILE A 145 0.91 10.19 2.60
CA ILE A 145 0.95 11.55 3.13
C ILE A 145 1.69 11.55 4.48
N ASP A 146 2.68 12.43 4.62
CA ASP A 146 3.44 12.64 5.86
C ASP A 146 3.06 13.98 6.50
N GLY A 147 2.15 13.94 7.46
CA GLY A 147 1.60 15.11 8.14
C GLY A 147 0.24 15.56 7.62
N ALA A 148 -0.47 16.37 8.41
CA ALA A 148 -1.81 16.82 8.05
C ALA A 148 -1.75 17.83 6.88
N PRO A 149 -2.45 17.56 5.75
CA PRO A 149 -2.55 18.52 4.65
C PRO A 149 -3.09 19.86 5.13
N ALA A 150 -2.52 20.95 4.61
CA ALA A 150 -2.95 22.29 4.95
C ALA A 150 -2.72 23.27 3.81
N ALA A 151 -3.65 24.20 3.64
CA ALA A 151 -3.55 25.30 2.67
C ALA A 151 -3.28 24.81 1.22
N ASN A 152 -3.94 23.71 0.83
CA ASN A 152 -3.78 23.06 -0.47
C ASN A 152 -2.36 22.52 -0.72
N VAL A 153 -1.63 22.18 0.34
CA VAL A 153 -0.32 21.53 0.28
C VAL A 153 -0.42 20.16 0.94
N ILE A 154 -0.02 19.14 0.20
CA ILE A 154 0.14 17.77 0.67
C ILE A 154 1.62 17.47 0.75
N THR A 155 2.07 17.03 1.92
CA THR A 155 3.45 16.61 2.15
C THR A 155 3.58 15.11 1.97
N ILE A 156 4.65 14.67 1.31
CA ILE A 156 5.03 13.25 1.16
C ILE A 156 6.48 13.04 1.63
N ASP A 157 6.76 11.85 2.16
CA ASP A 157 8.07 11.49 2.72
C ASP A 157 9.08 11.01 1.65
N ASP A 158 8.63 10.89 0.40
CA ASP A 158 9.44 10.49 -0.74
C ASP A 158 9.43 11.50 -1.89
N GLY A 159 10.44 11.40 -2.76
CA GLY A 159 10.50 12.22 -3.96
C GLY A 159 9.68 11.60 -5.09
N ILE A 160 8.98 12.44 -5.87
CA ILE A 160 8.26 11.95 -7.05
C ILE A 160 9.23 11.28 -8.03
N ALA A 161 8.92 10.03 -8.42
CA ALA A 161 9.75 9.19 -9.29
C ALA A 161 9.84 9.65 -10.77
N GLY A 162 9.29 10.81 -11.12
CA GLY A 162 9.32 11.38 -12.47
C GLY A 162 8.59 12.73 -12.55
N PRO A 163 8.64 13.43 -13.70
CA PRO A 163 7.93 14.69 -13.86
C PRO A 163 6.41 14.48 -13.83
N ALA A 164 5.72 15.33 -13.06
CA ALA A 164 4.28 15.52 -13.10
C ALA A 164 4.01 16.99 -13.45
N ALA A 165 3.51 17.24 -14.67
CA ALA A 165 3.16 18.58 -15.10
C ALA A 165 2.04 19.20 -14.26
N ILE A 166 1.91 20.52 -14.32
CA ILE A 166 0.77 21.25 -13.74
C ILE A 166 -0.53 20.65 -14.29
N SER A 167 -1.53 20.48 -13.42
CA SER A 167 -2.85 19.85 -13.69
C SER A 167 -2.87 18.31 -13.70
N LYS A 168 -1.80 17.63 -13.28
CA LYS A 168 -1.88 16.20 -12.97
C LYS A 168 -2.70 15.95 -11.71
N VAL A 169 -3.37 14.80 -11.68
CA VAL A 169 -4.32 14.43 -10.62
C VAL A 169 -3.56 13.74 -9.49
N VAL A 170 -3.85 14.15 -8.27
CA VAL A 170 -3.56 13.39 -7.05
C VAL A 170 -4.82 12.64 -6.68
N VAL A 171 -4.74 11.31 -6.58
CA VAL A 171 -5.86 10.45 -6.20
C VAL A 171 -5.61 9.83 -4.85
N LYS A 172 -6.63 9.80 -4.00
CA LYS A 172 -6.62 9.04 -2.75
C LYS A 172 -7.07 7.60 -3.04
N ALA A 173 -6.38 6.61 -2.49
CA ALA A 173 -6.83 5.24 -2.55
C ALA A 173 -8.07 5.04 -1.66
N VAL A 174 -8.97 4.17 -2.10
CA VAL A 174 -10.09 3.75 -1.24
C VAL A 174 -9.60 2.64 -0.32
N ASP A 175 -9.57 2.93 0.97
CA ASP A 175 -9.19 1.96 1.99
C ASP A 175 -10.38 1.04 2.31
N PHE A 176 -10.11 -0.26 2.34
CA PHE A 176 -11.04 -1.29 2.77
C PHE A 176 -10.64 -1.81 4.15
N ALA A 177 -11.57 -1.80 5.11
CA ALA A 177 -11.43 -2.47 6.38
C ALA A 177 -11.57 -3.99 6.20
N GLY A 178 -10.50 -4.67 5.76
CA GLY A 178 -10.51 -6.12 5.54
C GLY A 178 -10.52 -6.97 6.83
N ASN A 179 -10.72 -8.28 6.66
CA ASN A 179 -10.52 -9.29 7.71
C ASN A 179 -9.55 -10.37 7.20
N SER A 180 -8.50 -10.67 7.97
CA SER A 180 -7.48 -11.67 7.62
C SER A 180 -7.99 -13.10 7.33
N LEU A 181 -9.22 -13.43 7.77
CA LEU A 181 -9.84 -14.74 7.56
C LEU A 181 -10.86 -14.75 6.42
N ILE A 182 -11.20 -13.59 5.86
CA ILE A 182 -12.20 -13.46 4.80
C ILE A 182 -11.50 -12.93 3.55
N PRO A 183 -11.33 -13.76 2.51
CA PRO A 183 -10.82 -13.30 1.22
C PRO A 183 -11.68 -12.20 0.62
N VAL A 184 -11.07 -11.37 -0.23
CA VAL A 184 -11.82 -10.37 -1.01
C VAL A 184 -12.49 -11.07 -2.19
N SER A 185 -13.79 -10.88 -2.32
CA SER A 185 -14.57 -11.26 -3.49
C SER A 185 -14.48 -10.19 -4.56
N ILE A 186 -14.02 -10.58 -5.75
CA ILE A 186 -13.96 -9.71 -6.91
C ILE A 186 -14.72 -10.39 -8.05
N GLU A 187 -15.52 -9.63 -8.77
CA GLU A 187 -16.26 -10.11 -9.94
C GLU A 187 -16.35 -9.02 -11.01
N THR A 188 -16.28 -9.39 -12.29
CA THR A 188 -16.37 -8.43 -13.39
C THR A 188 -17.70 -8.57 -14.13
N TRP A 189 -18.33 -7.45 -14.47
CA TRP A 189 -19.49 -7.45 -15.36
C TRP A 189 -19.19 -6.68 -16.64
N ALA A 190 -18.89 -7.42 -17.71
CA ALA A 190 -18.56 -6.84 -19.00
C ALA A 190 -19.69 -5.97 -19.59
N ALA A 191 -20.96 -6.23 -19.25
CA ALA A 191 -22.07 -5.42 -19.75
C ALA A 191 -22.10 -3.99 -19.18
N LYS A 192 -21.39 -3.75 -18.08
CA LYS A 192 -21.32 -2.46 -17.38
C LYS A 192 -19.91 -1.86 -17.37
N ASP A 193 -18.91 -2.57 -17.88
CA ASP A 193 -17.49 -2.23 -17.77
C ASP A 193 -17.06 -1.94 -16.31
N ARG A 194 -17.54 -2.77 -15.36
CA ARG A 194 -17.31 -2.60 -13.92
C ARG A 194 -16.76 -3.86 -13.26
N ILE A 195 -15.95 -3.64 -12.23
CA ILE A 195 -15.49 -4.62 -11.26
C ILE A 195 -16.27 -4.41 -9.96
N TYR A 196 -16.86 -5.45 -9.41
CA TYR A 196 -17.56 -5.44 -8.13
C TYR A 196 -16.71 -6.10 -7.06
N ILE A 197 -16.70 -5.50 -5.87
CA ILE A 197 -15.79 -5.85 -4.77
C ILE A 197 -16.60 -5.96 -3.48
N ALA A 198 -16.36 -7.06 -2.75
CA ALA A 198 -16.86 -7.28 -1.39
C ALA A 198 -15.81 -8.00 -0.54
N ASN A 199 -15.82 -7.78 0.77
CA ASN A 199 -14.85 -8.38 1.70
C ASN A 199 -15.47 -8.84 3.03
N GLY A 200 -16.81 -8.85 3.13
CA GLY A 200 -17.54 -9.22 4.35
C GLY A 200 -17.64 -8.14 5.41
N VAL A 201 -16.94 -7.01 5.27
CA VAL A 201 -16.86 -5.97 6.30
C VAL A 201 -17.34 -4.63 5.76
N ASP A 202 -16.73 -4.15 4.67
CA ASP A 202 -17.11 -2.90 4.04
C ASP A 202 -18.38 -3.04 3.20
N THR A 203 -19.02 -1.91 2.96
CA THR A 203 -20.12 -1.84 1.99
C THR A 203 -19.60 -2.18 0.59
N PRO A 204 -20.27 -3.10 -0.14
CA PRO A 204 -19.90 -3.48 -1.48
C PRO A 204 -19.71 -2.29 -2.40
N ARG A 205 -18.66 -2.36 -3.23
CA ARG A 205 -18.29 -1.28 -4.14
C ARG A 205 -18.17 -1.78 -5.57
N TRP A 206 -18.28 -0.86 -6.52
CA TRP A 206 -17.88 -1.07 -7.90
C TRP A 206 -16.72 -0.16 -8.28
N TYR A 207 -15.93 -0.58 -9.25
CA TYR A 207 -14.82 0.17 -9.83
C TYR A 207 -14.89 0.10 -11.36
N ASP A 208 -14.82 1.23 -12.04
CA ASP A 208 -14.94 1.35 -13.49
C ASP A 208 -13.63 1.71 -14.21
N GLY A 209 -12.50 1.66 -13.51
CA GLY A 209 -11.21 2.14 -14.01
C GLY A 209 -10.87 3.59 -13.62
N ALA A 210 -11.85 4.37 -13.14
CA ALA A 210 -11.67 5.76 -12.74
C ALA A 210 -12.10 6.02 -11.29
N THR A 211 -13.29 5.56 -10.88
CA THR A 211 -13.82 5.77 -9.53
C THR A 211 -14.17 4.46 -8.85
N CYS A 212 -14.05 4.42 -7.52
CA CYS A 212 -14.47 3.29 -6.70
C CYS A 212 -15.58 3.75 -5.74
N GLU A 213 -16.81 3.40 -6.08
CA GLU A 213 -18.02 3.90 -5.42
C GLU A 213 -18.84 2.77 -4.81
N ILE A 214 -19.68 3.11 -3.83
CA ILE A 214 -20.59 2.16 -3.20
C ILE A 214 -21.65 1.72 -4.21
N ILE A 215 -22.02 0.43 -4.18
CA ILE A 215 -23.16 -0.06 -4.94
C ILE A 215 -24.42 0.65 -4.45
N GLU A 216 -25.14 1.28 -5.37
CA GLU A 216 -26.26 2.13 -5.04
C GLU A 216 -27.52 1.35 -4.65
N ASN A 217 -28.38 2.01 -3.86
CA ASN A 217 -29.69 1.54 -3.43
C ASN A 217 -29.65 0.14 -2.80
N LEU A 218 -28.56 -0.18 -2.10
CA LEU A 218 -28.46 -1.44 -1.39
C LEU A 218 -29.66 -1.61 -0.44
N PRO A 219 -30.07 -2.86 -0.18
CA PRO A 219 -31.40 -3.14 0.36
C PRO A 219 -31.53 -2.97 1.88
N ALA A 220 -30.55 -2.31 2.48
CA ALA A 220 -30.47 -1.94 3.89
C ALA A 220 -29.62 -0.67 4.00
N THR A 221 -29.75 0.06 5.12
CA THR A 221 -29.01 1.32 5.31
C THR A 221 -27.53 1.06 5.54
N THR A 222 -27.23 0.07 6.37
CA THR A 222 -25.89 -0.49 6.50
C THR A 222 -25.90 -1.89 5.92
N PHE A 223 -24.99 -2.13 4.99
CA PHE A 223 -24.97 -3.36 4.22
C PHE A 223 -23.53 -3.81 4.01
N SER A 224 -23.23 -5.06 4.30
CA SER A 224 -22.03 -5.75 3.84
C SER A 224 -22.38 -7.13 3.28
N CYS A 225 -21.53 -7.67 2.41
CA CYS A 225 -21.65 -9.07 1.99
C CYS A 225 -20.26 -9.69 1.87
N ARG A 226 -20.19 -11.01 1.97
CA ARG A 226 -18.92 -11.74 1.84
C ARG A 226 -18.55 -12.00 0.38
N LEU A 227 -19.54 -12.32 -0.45
CA LEU A 227 -19.34 -12.77 -1.82
C LEU A 227 -20.21 -11.98 -2.80
N ILE A 228 -19.66 -11.74 -3.99
CA ILE A 228 -20.36 -11.19 -5.15
C ILE A 228 -20.13 -12.10 -6.34
N ARG A 229 -21.21 -12.48 -7.04
CA ARG A 229 -21.14 -13.14 -8.35
C ARG A 229 -22.06 -12.47 -9.34
N ILE A 230 -21.69 -12.50 -10.61
CA ILE A 230 -22.54 -12.10 -11.72
C ILE A 230 -23.02 -13.36 -12.41
N PHE A 231 -24.34 -13.55 -12.48
CA PHE A 231 -24.91 -14.73 -13.12
C PHE A 231 -26.21 -14.38 -13.82
N LYS A 232 -26.32 -14.71 -15.12
CA LYS A 232 -27.51 -14.46 -15.95
C LYS A 232 -28.03 -13.02 -15.91
N ASP A 233 -27.12 -12.04 -15.93
CA ASP A 233 -27.40 -10.60 -15.84
C ASP A 233 -27.91 -10.11 -14.47
N TYR A 234 -27.66 -10.86 -13.41
CA TYR A 234 -27.92 -10.45 -12.04
C TYR A 234 -26.61 -10.29 -11.28
N ILE A 235 -26.56 -9.29 -10.40
CA ILE A 235 -25.58 -9.28 -9.32
C ILE A 235 -26.16 -10.06 -8.14
N LEU A 236 -25.42 -11.05 -7.69
CA LEU A 236 -25.76 -11.94 -6.58
C LEU A 236 -24.85 -11.62 -5.40
N LEU A 237 -25.44 -11.34 -4.24
CA LEU A 237 -24.77 -11.03 -2.99
C LEU A 237 -25.04 -12.16 -2.00
N PHE A 238 -24.00 -12.73 -1.42
CA PHE A 238 -24.13 -13.85 -0.49
C PHE A 238 -23.60 -13.48 0.89
N HIS A 239 -24.16 -14.13 1.92
CA HIS A 239 -23.74 -13.98 3.31
C HIS A 239 -23.78 -12.49 3.69
N THR A 240 -24.98 -11.92 3.64
CA THR A 240 -25.20 -10.48 3.83
C THR A 240 -25.28 -10.13 5.31
N VAL A 241 -24.88 -8.92 5.67
CA VAL A 241 -25.17 -8.29 6.96
C VAL A 241 -25.98 -7.04 6.64
N GLU A 242 -27.23 -7.03 7.09
CA GLU A 242 -28.21 -5.98 6.80
C GLU A 242 -28.61 -5.33 8.12
N ASP A 243 -28.34 -4.02 8.27
CA ASP A 243 -28.63 -3.25 9.47
C ASP A 243 -28.11 -3.89 10.77
N GLY A 244 -26.89 -4.41 10.70
CA GLY A 244 -26.18 -5.09 11.79
C GLY A 244 -26.63 -6.53 12.05
N THR A 245 -27.62 -7.04 11.33
CA THR A 245 -28.09 -8.42 11.45
C THR A 245 -27.43 -9.30 10.39
N ALA A 246 -26.74 -10.36 10.81
CA ALA A 246 -26.08 -11.29 9.91
C ALA A 246 -27.06 -12.34 9.35
N TYR A 247 -27.05 -12.49 8.03
CA TYR A 247 -27.79 -13.50 7.27
C TYR A 247 -26.80 -14.39 6.49
N PRO A 248 -26.04 -15.26 7.18
CA PRO A 248 -24.96 -16.05 6.57
C PRO A 248 -25.42 -17.11 5.55
N GLN A 249 -26.73 -17.38 5.52
CA GLN A 249 -27.37 -18.36 4.62
C GLN A 249 -28.19 -17.70 3.51
N ARG A 250 -28.10 -16.37 3.38
CA ARG A 250 -28.86 -15.60 2.39
C ARG A 250 -28.07 -15.44 1.11
N GLU A 251 -28.75 -15.71 0.01
CA GLU A 251 -28.44 -15.13 -1.30
C GLU A 251 -29.45 -14.00 -1.59
N ARG A 252 -28.96 -12.90 -2.13
CA ARG A 252 -29.74 -11.75 -2.54
C ARG A 252 -29.38 -11.37 -3.95
N TRP A 253 -30.34 -10.88 -4.74
CA TRP A 253 -30.06 -10.52 -6.13
C TRP A 253 -30.70 -9.19 -6.54
N SER A 254 -30.11 -8.54 -7.54
CA SER A 254 -30.68 -7.34 -8.15
C SER A 254 -31.84 -7.67 -9.09
N ASP A 255 -32.41 -6.65 -9.73
CA ASP A 255 -33.23 -6.87 -10.93
C ASP A 255 -32.35 -7.14 -12.16
N ALA A 256 -32.89 -7.87 -13.13
CA ALA A 256 -32.16 -8.29 -14.32
C ALA A 256 -31.56 -7.10 -15.09
N GLY A 257 -30.26 -7.13 -15.36
CA GLY A 257 -29.53 -6.09 -16.10
C GLY A 257 -29.22 -4.82 -15.31
N PHE A 258 -29.58 -4.79 -14.02
CA PHE A 258 -29.35 -3.65 -13.14
C PHE A 258 -28.42 -4.04 -11.99
N ASP A 259 -27.54 -3.11 -11.61
CA ASP A 259 -26.64 -3.21 -10.46
C ASP A 259 -27.03 -2.27 -9.32
N ASN A 260 -28.13 -1.53 -9.47
CA ASN A 260 -28.61 -0.52 -8.52
C ASN A 260 -30.14 -0.59 -8.26
N ILE A 261 -30.81 -1.64 -8.73
CA ILE A 261 -32.24 -1.86 -8.49
C ILE A 261 -32.39 -3.19 -7.77
N TRP A 262 -33.06 -3.13 -6.63
CA TRP A 262 -33.22 -4.27 -5.73
C TRP A 262 -34.68 -4.35 -5.27
N ASN A 263 -35.31 -5.50 -5.46
CA ASN A 263 -36.60 -5.77 -4.85
C ASN A 263 -36.41 -6.48 -3.52
N GLU A 264 -36.39 -5.72 -2.43
CA GLU A 264 -36.11 -6.25 -1.09
C GLU A 264 -37.12 -7.27 -0.56
N THR A 265 -38.34 -7.28 -1.09
CA THR A 265 -39.39 -8.19 -0.62
C THR A 265 -39.32 -9.56 -1.29
N VAL A 266 -38.70 -9.66 -2.47
CA VAL A 266 -38.79 -10.86 -3.31
C VAL A 266 -37.41 -11.40 -3.72
N ASN A 267 -36.42 -10.53 -3.91
CA ASN A 267 -35.13 -10.92 -4.50
C ASN A 267 -34.13 -11.42 -3.45
N PHE A 268 -34.55 -12.40 -2.66
CA PHE A 268 -33.68 -13.13 -1.75
C PHE A 268 -34.15 -14.56 -1.56
N ASN A 269 -33.22 -15.42 -1.16
CA ASN A 269 -33.53 -16.77 -0.69
C ASN A 269 -32.62 -17.12 0.49
N ASP A 270 -33.21 -17.68 1.53
CA ASP A 270 -32.50 -18.16 2.71
C ASP A 270 -32.42 -19.69 2.71
N PHE A 271 -31.22 -20.25 2.79
CA PHE A 271 -31.00 -21.70 2.71
C PHE A 271 -31.07 -22.39 4.08
N TYR A 272 -32.27 -22.41 4.69
CA TYR A 272 -32.50 -22.98 6.03
C TYR A 272 -32.58 -24.52 6.08
N GLN A 273 -32.31 -25.22 4.98
CA GLN A 273 -32.39 -26.69 4.95
C GLN A 273 -31.42 -27.36 5.95
N ASN A 274 -30.28 -26.71 6.21
CA ASN A 274 -29.19 -27.17 7.06
C ASN A 274 -28.62 -25.98 7.85
N ASP A 275 -27.89 -26.23 8.94
CA ASP A 275 -27.27 -25.22 9.83
C ASP A 275 -25.81 -24.87 9.43
N ASP A 276 -25.58 -24.70 8.13
CA ASP A 276 -24.28 -24.39 7.53
C ASP A 276 -24.30 -23.02 6.83
N TRP A 277 -23.17 -22.34 6.77
CA TRP A 277 -23.08 -21.00 6.20
C TRP A 277 -22.54 -21.03 4.78
N ILE A 278 -22.89 -20.04 3.97
CA ILE A 278 -22.35 -19.90 2.61
C ILE A 278 -20.89 -19.48 2.69
N THR A 279 -20.02 -20.22 1.99
CA THR A 279 -18.57 -20.01 1.95
C THR A 279 -18.05 -19.61 0.58
N ALA A 280 -18.59 -20.17 -0.50
CA ALA A 280 -18.19 -19.87 -1.87
C ALA A 280 -19.37 -19.99 -2.84
N ALA A 281 -19.26 -19.38 -4.02
CA ALA A 281 -20.18 -19.59 -5.13
C ALA A 281 -19.40 -19.53 -6.44
N GLU A 282 -19.56 -20.51 -7.32
CA GLU A 282 -18.83 -20.57 -8.60
C GLU A 282 -19.71 -21.10 -9.73
N GLN A 283 -19.51 -20.58 -10.94
CA GLN A 283 -20.30 -20.98 -12.10
C GLN A 283 -19.82 -22.32 -12.68
N LEU A 284 -20.71 -23.30 -12.78
CA LEU A 284 -20.44 -24.57 -13.47
C LEU A 284 -21.41 -24.75 -14.63
N GLY A 285 -20.93 -24.43 -15.84
CA GLY A 285 -21.75 -24.49 -17.06
C GLY A 285 -22.99 -23.59 -16.96
N PRO A 286 -24.22 -24.14 -17.06
CA PRO A 286 -25.46 -23.37 -17.00
C PRO A 286 -25.94 -23.10 -15.57
N TYR A 287 -25.23 -23.58 -14.55
CA TYR A 287 -25.61 -23.48 -13.15
C TYR A 287 -24.65 -22.60 -12.38
N LEU A 288 -25.13 -22.00 -11.29
CA LEU A 288 -24.27 -21.48 -10.23
C LEU A 288 -24.25 -22.51 -9.09
N ILE A 289 -23.06 -22.88 -8.66
CA ILE A 289 -22.85 -23.83 -7.56
C ILE A 289 -22.51 -23.03 -6.33
N ILE A 290 -23.40 -23.06 -5.34
CA ILE A 290 -23.23 -22.41 -4.05
C ILE A 290 -22.69 -23.47 -3.08
N TYR A 291 -21.50 -23.22 -2.55
CA TYR A 291 -20.89 -24.02 -1.52
C TYR A 291 -21.20 -23.43 -0.16
N LYS A 292 -21.72 -24.28 0.72
CA LYS A 292 -21.83 -24.00 2.15
C LYS A 292 -20.72 -24.75 2.89
N ASP A 293 -20.62 -24.60 4.21
CA ASP A 293 -19.62 -25.35 4.99
C ASP A 293 -19.75 -26.86 4.83
N ARG A 294 -20.98 -27.38 4.73
CA ARG A 294 -21.28 -28.82 4.77
C ARG A 294 -22.34 -29.27 3.77
N SER A 295 -22.67 -28.46 2.79
CA SER A 295 -23.57 -28.84 1.71
C SER A 295 -23.28 -28.05 0.45
N ILE A 296 -23.77 -28.55 -0.68
CA ILE A 296 -23.64 -27.90 -1.99
C ILE A 296 -25.04 -27.71 -2.57
N ILE A 297 -25.32 -26.51 -3.05
CA ILE A 297 -26.58 -26.13 -3.67
C ILE A 297 -26.31 -25.78 -5.12
N ARG A 298 -27.13 -26.33 -6.02
CA ARG A 298 -27.15 -25.99 -7.44
C ARG A 298 -28.29 -25.03 -7.70
N GLN A 299 -27.95 -23.82 -8.13
CA GLN A 299 -28.86 -22.80 -8.60
C GLN A 299 -28.98 -22.87 -10.12
N ALA A 300 -30.22 -23.01 -10.60
CA ALA A 300 -30.56 -22.96 -12.01
C ALA A 300 -31.43 -21.73 -12.31
N PHE A 301 -31.19 -21.10 -13.44
CA PHE A 301 -32.02 -20.00 -13.92
C PHE A 301 -33.28 -20.53 -14.60
N LEU A 302 -34.45 -20.09 -14.14
CA LEU A 302 -35.75 -20.40 -14.74
C LEU A 302 -36.25 -19.26 -15.63
N GLY A 303 -35.98 -18.00 -15.25
CA GLY A 303 -36.41 -16.83 -16.01
C GLY A 303 -37.93 -16.59 -16.03
N GLU A 304 -38.67 -17.19 -15.10
CA GLU A 304 -40.12 -17.03 -14.97
C GLU A 304 -40.44 -15.84 -14.06
N THR A 305 -41.57 -15.16 -14.29
CA THR A 305 -42.00 -13.99 -13.53
C THR A 305 -42.14 -14.26 -12.03
N ASP A 306 -42.60 -15.45 -11.65
CA ASP A 306 -42.86 -15.83 -10.25
C ASP A 306 -41.70 -16.60 -9.61
N LYS A 307 -40.75 -17.08 -10.42
CA LYS A 307 -39.61 -17.88 -9.98
C LYS A 307 -38.41 -17.62 -10.89
N THR A 308 -37.54 -16.71 -10.47
CA THR A 308 -36.29 -16.43 -11.19
C THR A 308 -35.32 -17.61 -11.12
N TRP A 309 -35.24 -18.24 -9.95
CA TRP A 309 -34.26 -19.28 -9.63
C TRP A 309 -34.92 -20.58 -9.17
N ASN A 310 -34.26 -21.69 -9.47
CA ASN A 310 -34.53 -22.98 -8.85
C ASN A 310 -33.30 -23.43 -8.07
N PHE A 311 -33.46 -23.65 -6.77
CA PHE A 311 -32.41 -24.10 -5.88
C PHE A 311 -32.61 -25.56 -5.52
N VAL A 312 -31.58 -26.38 -5.72
CA VAL A 312 -31.60 -27.79 -5.35
C VAL A 312 -30.33 -28.09 -4.55
N GLN A 313 -30.48 -28.51 -3.30
CA GLN A 313 -29.35 -29.08 -2.55
C GLN A 313 -29.00 -30.42 -3.20
N VAL A 314 -27.78 -30.53 -3.70
CA VAL A 314 -27.31 -31.70 -4.44
C VAL A 314 -26.44 -32.61 -3.59
N VAL A 315 -25.69 -32.04 -2.64
CA VAL A 315 -24.75 -32.76 -1.78
C VAL A 315 -25.00 -32.33 -0.35
N ASP A 316 -24.97 -33.30 0.56
CA ASP A 316 -25.08 -33.09 2.00
C ASP A 316 -23.90 -33.75 2.73
N GLY A 317 -23.41 -33.10 3.78
CA GLY A 317 -22.33 -33.57 4.63
C GLY A 317 -20.93 -33.09 4.26
N GLU A 318 -20.73 -32.45 3.11
CA GLU A 318 -19.47 -31.85 2.67
C GLU A 318 -19.70 -30.60 1.82
N GLY A 319 -18.80 -29.64 1.94
CA GLY A 319 -18.86 -28.33 1.30
C GLY A 319 -17.46 -27.71 1.18
N ALA A 320 -17.35 -26.40 0.96
CA ALA A 320 -16.04 -25.74 0.82
C ALA A 320 -15.65 -24.98 2.09
N VAL A 321 -14.38 -25.05 2.48
CA VAL A 321 -13.87 -24.43 3.72
C VAL A 321 -13.71 -22.90 3.64
N SER A 322 -13.59 -22.35 2.44
CA SER A 322 -13.40 -20.93 2.20
C SER A 322 -13.90 -20.53 0.82
N GLN A 323 -13.96 -19.22 0.57
CA GLN A 323 -14.25 -18.66 -0.76
C GLN A 323 -13.22 -19.08 -1.80
N GLY A 324 -11.94 -18.94 -1.47
CA GLY A 324 -10.84 -19.25 -2.38
C GLY A 324 -10.62 -20.75 -2.56
N ALA A 325 -11.22 -21.59 -1.74
CA ALA A 325 -11.07 -23.05 -1.75
C ALA A 325 -11.83 -23.74 -2.88
N VAL A 326 -12.31 -23.03 -3.91
CA VAL A 326 -12.99 -23.59 -5.08
C VAL A 326 -12.29 -23.10 -6.34
N ALA A 327 -11.74 -24.04 -7.11
CA ALA A 327 -11.15 -23.80 -8.40
C ALA A 327 -12.08 -24.29 -9.52
N ASN A 328 -12.38 -23.42 -10.48
CA ASN A 328 -13.20 -23.75 -11.64
C ASN A 328 -12.33 -24.16 -12.83
N LEU A 329 -12.48 -25.41 -13.29
CA LEU A 329 -11.75 -25.95 -14.45
C LEU A 329 -12.63 -25.94 -15.72
N GLY A 330 -13.76 -25.23 -15.70
CA GLY A 330 -14.73 -25.09 -16.78
C GLY A 330 -15.75 -26.23 -16.83
N ASN A 331 -15.31 -27.49 -16.79
CA ASN A 331 -16.20 -28.67 -16.83
C ASN A 331 -16.41 -29.37 -15.47
N ARG A 332 -15.67 -28.94 -14.45
CA ARG A 332 -15.73 -29.44 -13.07
C ARG A 332 -15.12 -28.41 -12.14
N HIS A 333 -15.47 -28.50 -10.87
CA HIS A 333 -14.81 -27.77 -9.81
C HIS A 333 -13.91 -28.72 -9.01
N ILE A 334 -12.76 -28.23 -8.60
CA ILE A 334 -11.97 -28.85 -7.54
C ILE A 334 -12.11 -27.95 -6.31
N PHE A 335 -12.42 -28.54 -5.16
CA PHE A 335 -12.58 -27.77 -3.93
C PHE A 335 -11.95 -28.45 -2.73
N LEU A 336 -11.48 -27.63 -1.80
CA LEU A 336 -11.01 -28.07 -0.49
C LEU A 336 -12.20 -28.17 0.45
N GLY A 337 -12.56 -29.40 0.81
CA GLY A 337 -13.57 -29.67 1.83
C GLY A 337 -12.98 -29.80 3.23
N ASN A 338 -13.83 -30.09 4.21
CA ASN A 338 -13.43 -30.21 5.61
C ASN A 338 -12.61 -31.47 5.90
N LYS A 339 -12.75 -32.50 5.05
CA LYS A 339 -12.15 -33.83 5.27
C LYS A 339 -11.14 -34.24 4.21
N ASN A 340 -11.22 -33.65 3.02
CA ASN A 340 -10.45 -34.03 1.84
C ASN A 340 -10.54 -32.94 0.75
N ILE A 341 -9.81 -33.16 -0.35
CA ILE A 341 -9.98 -32.43 -1.59
C ILE A 341 -10.91 -33.24 -2.50
N PHE A 342 -11.90 -32.58 -3.06
CA PHE A 342 -12.95 -33.20 -3.84
C PHE A 342 -13.07 -32.58 -5.23
N GLU A 343 -13.54 -33.39 -6.16
CA GLU A 343 -13.96 -32.99 -7.48
C GLU A 343 -15.50 -33.00 -7.55
N TYR A 344 -16.08 -31.98 -8.17
CA TYR A 344 -17.52 -31.87 -8.38
C TYR A 344 -17.85 -31.54 -9.83
N ARG A 345 -18.76 -32.33 -10.42
CA ARG A 345 -19.14 -32.26 -11.84
C ARG A 345 -20.57 -31.77 -12.08
N GLY A 346 -21.25 -31.30 -11.04
CA GLY A 346 -22.63 -30.83 -11.14
C GLY A 346 -23.68 -31.92 -10.89
N GLU A 347 -23.29 -33.10 -10.39
CA GLU A 347 -24.18 -34.23 -10.10
C GLU A 347 -24.70 -34.20 -8.65
N PHE A 348 -25.19 -35.32 -8.12
CA PHE A 348 -25.61 -35.46 -6.71
C PHE A 348 -24.51 -36.01 -5.80
N ASP A 349 -23.34 -36.29 -6.38
CA ASP A 349 -22.20 -36.89 -5.70
C ASP A 349 -20.93 -36.04 -5.91
N ILE A 350 -19.93 -36.30 -5.07
CA ILE A 350 -18.59 -35.71 -5.14
C ILE A 350 -17.56 -36.83 -5.12
N ASP A 351 -16.47 -36.65 -5.87
CA ASP A 351 -15.40 -37.64 -5.96
C ASP A 351 -14.19 -37.19 -5.12
N PRO A 352 -13.67 -38.00 -4.19
CA PRO A 352 -12.43 -37.67 -3.48
C PRO A 352 -11.24 -37.84 -4.42
N ILE A 353 -10.41 -36.80 -4.51
CA ILE A 353 -9.17 -36.81 -5.32
C ILE A 353 -7.91 -36.59 -4.47
N GLY A 354 -8.08 -36.16 -3.23
CA GLY A 354 -6.99 -35.82 -2.32
C GLY A 354 -6.49 -36.95 -1.42
N ASP A 355 -6.93 -38.20 -1.60
CA ASP A 355 -6.65 -39.30 -0.66
C ASP A 355 -5.15 -39.49 -0.37
N ASP A 356 -4.29 -39.39 -1.38
CA ASP A 356 -2.84 -39.56 -1.25
C ASP A 356 -2.16 -38.42 -0.46
N VAL A 357 -2.76 -37.23 -0.44
CA VAL A 357 -2.23 -36.03 0.24
C VAL A 357 -3.01 -35.71 1.52
N ARG A 358 -4.12 -36.41 1.76
CA ARG A 358 -5.04 -36.16 2.86
C ARG A 358 -4.35 -36.20 4.22
N ASP A 359 -3.53 -37.22 4.48
CA ASP A 359 -2.86 -37.35 5.78
C ASP A 359 -1.80 -36.25 6.01
N LYS A 360 -1.18 -35.73 4.93
CA LYS A 360 -0.24 -34.62 5.04
C LYS A 360 -0.94 -33.30 5.35
N ILE A 361 -2.15 -33.12 4.85
CA ILE A 361 -2.90 -31.87 5.02
C ILE A 361 -3.72 -31.92 6.32
N PHE A 362 -4.50 -32.98 6.54
CA PHE A 362 -5.55 -33.03 7.56
C PHE A 362 -5.22 -33.87 8.80
N SER A 363 -4.07 -34.56 8.86
CA SER A 363 -3.74 -35.33 10.07
C SER A 363 -3.37 -34.41 11.25
N VAL A 364 -3.25 -34.99 12.44
CA VAL A 364 -2.88 -34.26 13.66
C VAL A 364 -1.50 -33.60 13.53
N ASP A 365 -0.59 -34.23 12.78
CA ASP A 365 0.75 -33.70 12.46
C ASP A 365 0.78 -33.07 11.05
N GLY A 366 -0.38 -32.77 10.48
CA GLY A 366 -0.51 -32.20 9.13
C GLY A 366 -0.16 -30.72 9.06
N ASP A 367 0.10 -30.24 7.84
CA ASP A 367 0.54 -28.87 7.58
C ASP A 367 -0.59 -27.83 7.71
N LEU A 368 -1.86 -28.27 7.79
CA LEU A 368 -3.00 -27.36 7.83
C LEU A 368 -3.15 -26.69 9.19
N ASN A 369 -2.99 -25.37 9.22
CA ASN A 369 -3.38 -24.56 10.36
C ASN A 369 -4.91 -24.35 10.36
N VAL A 370 -5.61 -25.06 11.26
CA VAL A 370 -7.07 -24.97 11.42
C VAL A 370 -7.54 -23.53 11.71
N GLY A 371 -6.73 -22.72 12.41
CA GLY A 371 -7.08 -21.33 12.74
C GLY A 371 -7.09 -20.38 11.54
N SER A 372 -6.48 -20.78 10.42
CA SER A 372 -6.39 -19.98 9.19
C SER A 372 -7.02 -20.69 7.99
N ILE A 373 -7.81 -21.74 8.21
CA ILE A 373 -8.43 -22.50 7.11
C ILE A 373 -9.40 -21.65 6.27
N GLY A 374 -10.01 -20.63 6.87
CA GLY A 374 -10.91 -19.70 6.19
C GLY A 374 -10.24 -18.82 5.12
N SER A 375 -8.90 -18.72 5.14
CA SER A 375 -8.09 -18.04 4.11
C SER A 375 -7.38 -19.00 3.16
N ALA A 376 -7.65 -20.31 3.22
CA ALA A 376 -7.16 -21.26 2.23
C ALA A 376 -7.66 -20.85 0.84
N PHE A 377 -6.85 -21.06 -0.19
CA PHE A 377 -7.24 -20.81 -1.57
C PHE A 377 -6.62 -21.85 -2.49
N LEU A 378 -7.24 -22.06 -3.64
CA LEU A 378 -6.77 -22.88 -4.72
C LEU A 378 -6.55 -22.00 -5.95
N THR A 379 -5.49 -22.26 -6.70
CA THR A 379 -5.24 -21.57 -7.97
C THR A 379 -5.16 -22.58 -9.10
N TYR A 380 -5.96 -22.38 -10.14
CA TYR A 380 -5.88 -23.17 -11.36
C TYR A 380 -5.02 -22.45 -12.40
N ILE A 381 -3.96 -23.12 -12.86
CA ILE A 381 -3.07 -22.63 -13.92
C ILE A 381 -3.45 -23.34 -15.21
N GLU A 382 -4.21 -22.65 -16.06
CA GLU A 382 -4.73 -23.21 -17.33
C GLU A 382 -3.61 -23.70 -18.26
N GLU A 383 -2.47 -23.01 -18.28
CA GLU A 383 -1.34 -23.38 -19.16
C GLU A 383 -0.68 -24.71 -18.78
N LEU A 384 -0.71 -25.07 -17.50
CA LEU A 384 -0.10 -26.30 -16.97
C LEU A 384 -1.13 -27.40 -16.70
N LEU A 385 -2.43 -27.05 -16.69
CA LEU A 385 -3.53 -27.91 -16.26
C LEU A 385 -3.36 -28.39 -14.81
N GLU A 386 -2.82 -27.53 -13.95
CA GLU A 386 -2.51 -27.83 -12.55
C GLU A 386 -3.34 -26.97 -11.60
N VAL A 387 -3.81 -27.57 -10.50
CA VAL A 387 -4.40 -26.86 -9.38
C VAL A 387 -3.40 -26.90 -8.23
N TRP A 388 -3.06 -25.71 -7.74
CA TRP A 388 -2.11 -25.47 -6.65
C TRP A 388 -2.83 -25.09 -5.37
#